data_AF-A0A6N2JQU5-F1
#
_entry.id   AF-A0A6N2JQU5-F1
#
_cell.length_a   1.000
_cell.length_b   1.000
_cell.length_c   1.000
_cell.angle_alpha   90.00
_cell.angle_beta   90.00
_cell.angle_gamma   90.00
#
_symmetry.space_group_name_H-M   'P 1'
#
loop_
_entity.id
_entity.type
_entity.pdbx_description
1 polymer ?
#
loop_
_entity_poly.entity_id
_entity_poly.type
_entity_poly.pdbx_seq_one_letter_code
_entity_poly.pdbx_strand_id
1 'polypeptide(L)'
;MMPKIQELINQAQDRYLVTDELGLMESYISSLPDRLKLYKLIRDREIDILQAVANQVPTELPNVTDEELESGIKNLILVLRYSSMAMLLNDENFLKQRLLNWLEGIMSMRDMRRLNETLYKLLNQELKKQFSSTHLLLIQPLITAAQVTLIY
;
A
#
# COMPACT_ATOMS: atom_id res chain seq x y z
N MET A 1 -13.93 -4.55 -8.85
CA MET A 1 -14.91 -3.50 -9.19
C MET A 1 -14.72 -2.38 -8.18
N MET A 2 -14.57 -1.12 -8.60
CA MET A 2 -14.41 0.00 -7.65
C MET A 2 -15.69 0.18 -6.84
N PRO A 3 -15.69 -0.03 -5.51
CA PRO A 3 -16.93 -0.12 -4.74
C PRO A 3 -17.78 1.14 -4.82
N LYS A 4 -17.15 2.33 -4.73
CA LYS A 4 -17.86 3.62 -4.74
C LYS A 4 -18.57 3.90 -6.07
N ILE A 5 -17.93 3.60 -7.20
CA ILE A 5 -18.56 3.77 -8.52
C ILE A 5 -19.67 2.76 -8.72
N GLN A 6 -19.46 1.51 -8.29
CA GLN A 6 -20.49 0.50 -8.36
C GLN A 6 -21.71 0.86 -7.51
N GLU A 7 -21.47 1.41 -6.32
CA GLU A 7 -22.51 1.88 -5.41
C GLU A 7 -23.32 3.03 -6.02
N LEU A 8 -22.66 4.03 -6.62
CA LEU A 8 -23.35 5.12 -7.34
C LEU A 8 -24.25 4.59 -8.46
N ILE A 9 -23.74 3.65 -9.27
CA ILE A 9 -24.52 3.03 -10.35
C ILE A 9 -25.71 2.24 -9.77
N ASN A 10 -25.50 1.50 -8.69
CA ASN A 10 -26.57 0.71 -8.05
C ASN A 10 -27.66 1.61 -7.45
N GLN A 11 -27.30 2.76 -6.88
CA GLN A 11 -28.26 3.71 -6.29
C GLN A 11 -29.07 4.46 -7.36
N ALA A 12 -28.53 4.60 -8.57
CA ALA A 12 -29.17 5.25 -9.71
C ALA A 12 -29.80 4.26 -10.71
N GLN A 13 -30.29 3.10 -10.24
CA GLN A 13 -30.90 2.12 -11.16
C GLN A 13 -32.18 2.62 -11.83
N ASP A 14 -33.02 3.34 -11.09
CA ASP A 14 -34.34 3.82 -11.57
C ASP A 14 -34.34 5.30 -11.96
N ARG A 15 -33.18 5.96 -11.95
CA ARG A 15 -33.03 7.39 -12.27
C ARG A 15 -31.64 7.71 -12.80
N TYR A 16 -31.49 8.84 -13.48
CA TYR A 16 -30.14 9.33 -13.79
C TYR A 16 -29.37 9.75 -12.52
N LEU A 17 -28.04 9.77 -12.62
CA LEU A 17 -27.17 10.34 -11.59
C LEU A 17 -27.49 11.83 -11.42
N VAL A 18 -27.62 12.28 -10.18
CA VAL A 18 -27.79 13.71 -9.87
C VAL A 18 -26.45 14.44 -9.85
N THR A 19 -26.47 15.77 -9.79
CA THR A 19 -25.28 16.63 -9.85
C THR A 19 -24.16 16.20 -8.90
N ASP A 20 -24.48 15.90 -7.65
CA ASP A 20 -23.47 15.49 -6.65
C ASP A 20 -22.84 14.12 -6.99
N GLU A 21 -23.65 13.19 -7.48
CA GLU A 21 -23.19 11.84 -7.89
C GLU A 21 -22.33 11.90 -9.16
N LEU A 22 -22.69 12.78 -10.10
CA LEU A 22 -21.86 13.09 -11.28
C LEU A 22 -20.52 13.72 -10.86
N GLY A 23 -20.52 14.65 -9.90
CA GLY A 23 -19.29 15.22 -9.37
C GLY A 23 -18.36 14.17 -8.73
N LEU A 24 -18.91 13.17 -8.05
CA LEU A 24 -18.14 12.03 -7.52
C LEU A 24 -17.54 11.17 -8.65
N MET A 25 -18.31 10.92 -9.72
CA MET A 25 -17.82 10.19 -10.90
C MET A 25 -16.69 10.96 -11.60
N GLU A 26 -16.86 12.26 -11.81
CA GLU A 26 -15.84 13.14 -12.41
C GLU A 26 -14.56 13.15 -11.57
N SER A 27 -14.67 13.37 -10.26
CA SER A 27 -13.52 13.33 -9.34
C SER A 27 -12.77 11.99 -9.43
N TYR A 28 -13.51 10.87 -9.48
CA TYR A 28 -12.91 9.56 -9.63
C TYR A 28 -12.13 9.42 -10.94
N ILE A 29 -12.74 9.80 -12.07
CA ILE A 29 -12.12 9.72 -13.40
C ILE A 29 -10.88 10.63 -13.48
N SER A 30 -11.00 11.87 -12.99
CA SER A 30 -9.90 12.83 -12.99
C SER A 30 -8.70 12.40 -12.15
N SER A 31 -8.92 11.63 -11.08
CA SER A 31 -7.82 11.09 -10.24
C SER A 31 -7.15 9.84 -10.81
N LEU A 32 -7.79 9.13 -11.75
CA LEU A 32 -7.31 7.83 -12.23
C LEU A 32 -5.96 7.90 -12.95
N PRO A 33 -5.67 8.90 -13.82
CA PRO A 33 -4.37 9.01 -14.48
C PRO A 33 -3.19 9.07 -13.49
N ASP A 34 -3.31 9.84 -12.42
CA ASP A 34 -2.25 9.98 -11.41
C ASP A 34 -2.04 8.68 -10.63
N ARG A 35 -3.13 8.03 -10.22
CA ARG A 35 -3.08 6.73 -9.52
C ARG A 35 -2.50 5.63 -10.41
N LEU A 36 -2.87 5.60 -11.69
CA LEU A 36 -2.33 4.65 -12.67
C LEU A 36 -0.84 4.91 -12.95
N LYS A 37 -0.42 6.17 -13.05
CA LYS A 37 0.98 6.55 -13.24
C LYS A 37 1.82 6.10 -12.05
N LEU A 38 1.37 6.37 -10.82
CA LEU A 38 2.06 5.92 -9.62
C LEU A 38 2.10 4.40 -9.50
N TYR A 39 0.99 3.71 -9.79
CA TYR A 39 0.96 2.25 -9.80
C TYR A 39 2.00 1.65 -10.74
N LYS A 40 2.11 2.17 -11.98
CA LYS A 40 3.13 1.74 -12.94
C LYS A 40 4.53 2.02 -12.43
N LEU A 41 4.76 3.22 -11.87
CA LEU A 41 6.05 3.59 -11.30
C LEU A 41 6.47 2.62 -10.19
N ILE A 42 5.58 2.32 -9.24
CA ILE A 42 5.85 1.37 -8.15
C ILE A 42 6.13 -0.02 -8.72
N ARG A 43 5.30 -0.52 -9.63
CA ARG A 43 5.50 -1.83 -10.28
C ARG A 43 6.87 -1.93 -10.94
N ASP A 44 7.25 -0.90 -11.69
CA ASP A 44 8.49 -0.89 -12.48
C ASP A 44 9.73 -0.71 -11.58
N ARG A 45 9.57 -0.20 -10.35
CA ARG A 45 10.63 0.05 -9.36
C ARG A 45 10.58 -0.88 -8.15
N GLU A 46 9.67 -1.84 -8.11
CA GLU A 46 9.43 -2.67 -6.91
C GLU A 46 10.70 -3.34 -6.41
N ILE A 47 11.46 -3.95 -7.33
CA ILE A 47 12.72 -4.63 -7.03
C ILE A 47 13.75 -3.62 -6.50
N ASP A 48 13.92 -2.49 -7.19
CA ASP A 48 14.88 -1.45 -6.79
C ASP A 48 14.61 -0.93 -5.37
N ILE A 49 13.34 -0.63 -5.07
CA ILE A 49 12.89 -0.13 -3.76
C ILE A 49 13.19 -1.16 -2.67
N LEU A 50 12.76 -2.40 -2.88
CA LEU A 50 12.84 -3.43 -1.84
C LEU A 50 14.26 -3.98 -1.66
N GLN A 51 15.06 -4.01 -2.72
CA GLN A 51 16.48 -4.34 -2.63
C GLN A 51 17.23 -3.25 -1.85
N ALA A 52 16.91 -1.96 -2.09
CA ALA A 52 17.51 -0.86 -1.32
C ALA A 52 17.16 -0.96 0.17
N VAL A 53 15.92 -1.37 0.51
CA VAL A 53 15.54 -1.68 1.90
C VAL A 53 16.35 -2.85 2.44
N ALA A 54 16.35 -4.00 1.76
CA ALA A 54 17.04 -5.21 2.21
C ALA A 54 18.53 -4.97 2.47
N ASN A 55 19.21 -4.24 1.58
CA ASN A 55 20.63 -3.92 1.71
C ASN A 55 20.96 -3.07 2.95
N GLN A 56 19.99 -2.30 3.46
CA GLN A 56 20.19 -1.44 4.63
C GLN A 56 19.91 -2.15 5.97
N VAL A 57 19.15 -3.26 5.96
CA VAL A 57 18.75 -3.96 7.20
C VAL A 57 19.94 -4.48 8.00
N PRO A 58 20.96 -5.16 7.42
CA PRO A 58 22.08 -5.68 8.21
C PRO A 58 22.86 -4.60 8.98
N THR A 59 22.89 -3.37 8.46
CA THR A 59 23.53 -2.23 9.13
C THR A 59 22.77 -1.77 10.37
N GLU A 60 21.43 -1.80 10.32
CA GLU A 60 20.55 -1.39 11.43
C GLU A 60 20.27 -2.55 12.41
N LEU A 61 20.34 -3.80 11.93
CA LEU A 61 20.10 -5.03 12.68
C LEU A 61 21.18 -6.08 12.37
N PRO A 62 22.39 -5.98 12.96
CA PRO A 62 23.52 -6.86 12.64
C PRO A 62 23.31 -8.36 12.91
N ASN A 63 22.35 -8.72 13.75
CA ASN A 63 22.06 -10.11 14.14
C ASN A 63 20.85 -10.70 13.39
N VAL A 64 20.32 -10.01 12.38
CA VAL A 64 19.24 -10.56 11.55
C VAL A 64 19.78 -11.74 10.73
N THR A 65 19.07 -12.85 10.72
CA THR A 65 19.39 -13.97 9.84
C THR A 65 18.86 -13.72 8.42
N ASP A 66 19.46 -14.37 7.43
CA ASP A 66 19.00 -14.28 6.04
C ASP A 66 17.53 -14.75 5.89
N GLU A 67 17.12 -15.77 6.65
CA GLU A 67 15.75 -16.29 6.64
C GLU A 67 14.74 -15.27 7.19
N GLU A 68 15.08 -14.61 8.30
CA GLU A 68 14.25 -13.56 8.88
C GLU A 68 14.11 -12.38 7.90
N LEU A 69 15.23 -11.95 7.31
CA LEU A 69 15.25 -10.87 6.33
C LEU A 69 14.42 -11.21 5.09
N GLU A 70 14.61 -12.41 4.52
CA GLU A 70 13.86 -12.88 3.36
C GLU A 70 12.35 -12.92 3.67
N SER A 71 11.96 -13.45 4.83
CA SER A 71 10.56 -13.47 5.25
C SER A 71 9.99 -12.06 5.42
N GLY A 72 10.75 -11.13 6.01
CA GLY A 72 10.34 -9.75 6.19
C GLY A 72 10.16 -9.01 4.87
N ILE A 73 11.08 -9.19 3.92
CA ILE A 73 10.98 -8.60 2.58
C ILE A 73 9.80 -9.19 1.80
N LYS A 74 9.53 -10.50 1.90
CA LYS A 74 8.33 -11.11 1.29
C LYS A 74 7.04 -10.46 1.79
N ASN A 75 6.93 -10.20 3.09
CA ASN A 75 5.78 -9.50 3.65
C ASN A 75 5.69 -8.06 3.13
N LEU A 76 6.83 -7.36 3.02
CA LEU A 76 6.90 -6.00 2.50
C LEU A 76 6.51 -5.90 1.02
N ILE A 77 6.84 -6.91 0.20
CA ILE A 77 6.36 -7.06 -1.18
C ILE A 77 4.83 -7.09 -1.19
N LEU A 78 4.21 -7.92 -0.34
CA LEU A 78 2.76 -8.00 -0.26
C LEU A 78 2.16 -6.65 0.12
N VAL A 79 2.70 -6.01 1.16
CA VAL A 79 2.24 -4.69 1.62
C VAL A 79 2.31 -3.65 0.51
N LEU A 80 3.43 -3.57 -0.23
CA LEU A 80 3.61 -2.61 -1.31
C LEU A 80 2.63 -2.86 -2.47
N ARG A 81 2.45 -4.13 -2.86
CA ARG A 81 1.53 -4.51 -3.94
C ARG A 81 0.07 -4.24 -3.60
N TYR A 82 -0.39 -4.67 -2.43
CA TYR A 82 -1.79 -4.49 -2.03
C TYR A 82 -2.10 -3.02 -1.71
N SER A 83 -1.14 -2.25 -1.18
CA SER A 83 -1.28 -0.80 -1.04
C SER A 83 -1.40 -0.14 -2.41
N SER A 84 -0.57 -0.54 -3.37
CA SER A 84 -0.65 -0.01 -4.74
C SER A 84 -1.99 -0.35 -5.42
N MET A 85 -2.54 -1.55 -5.18
CA MET A 85 -3.86 -1.94 -5.66
C MET A 85 -4.99 -1.15 -4.99
N ALA A 86 -4.97 -1.00 -3.67
CA ALA A 86 -5.95 -0.18 -2.94
C ALA A 86 -5.96 1.27 -3.44
N MET A 87 -4.77 1.85 -3.66
CA MET A 87 -4.59 3.18 -4.26
C MET A 87 -5.16 3.23 -5.69
N LEU A 88 -4.84 2.27 -6.54
CA LEU A 88 -5.36 2.20 -7.91
C LEU A 88 -6.88 2.04 -7.96
N LEU A 89 -7.48 1.36 -6.98
CA LEU A 89 -8.93 1.18 -6.88
C LEU A 89 -9.65 2.35 -6.19
N ASN A 90 -8.91 3.26 -5.55
CA ASN A 90 -9.42 4.27 -4.63
C ASN A 90 -10.25 3.66 -3.49
N ASP A 91 -9.78 2.54 -2.96
CA ASP A 91 -10.49 1.71 -1.98
C ASP A 91 -9.53 1.22 -0.89
N GLU A 92 -9.47 1.95 0.23
CA GLU A 92 -8.64 1.59 1.37
C GLU A 92 -9.10 0.29 2.06
N ASN A 93 -10.40 -0.02 1.98
CA ASN A 93 -10.94 -1.24 2.57
C ASN A 93 -10.39 -2.49 1.87
N PHE A 94 -10.03 -2.38 0.58
CA PHE A 94 -9.37 -3.44 -0.15
C PHE A 94 -8.12 -3.94 0.58
N LEU A 95 -7.25 -3.02 1.04
CA LEU A 95 -6.01 -3.39 1.74
C LEU A 95 -6.32 -4.16 3.02
N LYS A 96 -7.26 -3.66 3.83
CA LYS A 96 -7.67 -4.29 5.09
C LYS A 96 -8.24 -5.70 4.86
N GLN A 97 -9.22 -5.80 3.97
CA GLN A 97 -9.96 -7.03 3.72
C GLN A 97 -9.12 -8.09 3.01
N ARG A 98 -8.24 -7.68 2.09
CA ARG A 98 -7.49 -8.61 1.24
C ARG A 98 -6.11 -8.96 1.76
N LEU A 99 -5.50 -8.12 2.60
CA LEU A 99 -4.16 -8.36 3.14
C LEU A 99 -4.14 -8.34 4.67
N LEU A 100 -4.49 -7.20 5.29
CA LEU A 100 -4.12 -6.98 6.69
C LEU A 100 -4.79 -7.98 7.63
N ASN A 101 -6.08 -8.29 7.44
CA ASN A 101 -6.83 -9.18 8.33
C ASN A 101 -6.20 -10.58 8.51
N TRP A 102 -5.51 -11.12 7.50
CA TRP A 102 -4.88 -12.44 7.61
C TRP A 102 -3.37 -12.35 7.84
N LEU A 103 -2.71 -11.32 7.29
CA LEU A 103 -1.28 -11.14 7.47
C LEU A 103 -0.94 -10.78 8.93
N GLU A 104 -1.78 -9.98 9.59
CA GLU A 104 -1.69 -9.69 11.03
C GLU A 104 -1.62 -10.98 11.84
N GLY A 105 -2.56 -11.91 11.62
CA GLY A 105 -2.59 -13.20 12.31
C GLY A 105 -1.30 -14.03 12.13
N ILE A 106 -0.69 -14.01 10.95
CA ILE A 106 0.60 -14.70 10.71
C ILE A 106 1.75 -13.98 11.42
N MET A 107 1.75 -12.65 11.38
CA MET A 107 2.83 -11.84 11.95
C MET A 107 2.81 -11.85 13.48
N SER A 108 1.63 -11.90 14.12
CA SER A 108 1.51 -12.01 15.58
C SER A 108 2.08 -13.31 16.15
N MET A 109 2.21 -14.37 15.34
CA MET A 109 2.79 -15.65 15.79
C MET A 109 4.33 -15.67 15.80
N ARG A 110 4.98 -14.67 15.19
CA ARG A 110 6.43 -14.59 15.06
C ARG A 110 6.94 -13.35 15.81
N ASP A 111 8.02 -13.49 16.55
CA ASP A 111 8.67 -12.33 17.18
C ASP A 111 9.49 -11.53 16.14
N MET A 112 8.77 -10.83 15.26
CA MET A 112 9.34 -10.06 14.15
C MET A 112 9.24 -8.55 14.35
N ARG A 113 8.77 -8.09 15.52
CA ARG A 113 8.43 -6.68 15.75
C ARG A 113 9.59 -5.75 15.42
N ARG A 114 10.78 -6.04 15.97
CA ARG A 114 11.98 -5.24 15.74
C ARG A 114 12.37 -5.19 14.25
N LEU A 115 12.28 -6.33 13.55
CA LEU A 115 12.57 -6.38 12.12
C LEU A 115 11.55 -5.56 11.33
N ASN A 116 10.26 -5.69 11.63
CA ASN A 116 9.20 -4.93 10.96
C ASN A 116 9.36 -3.42 11.18
N GLU A 117 9.65 -2.98 12.41
CA GLU A 117 9.93 -1.57 12.70
C GLU A 117 11.06 -1.02 11.83
N THR A 118 12.16 -1.77 11.69
CA THR A 118 13.27 -1.40 10.79
C THR A 118 12.87 -1.42 9.32
N LEU A 119 12.16 -2.45 8.86
CA LEU A 119 11.73 -2.57 7.46
C LEU A 119 10.80 -1.42 7.05
N TYR A 120 9.81 -1.08 7.87
CA TYR A 120 8.91 0.03 7.59
C TYR A 120 9.61 1.39 7.69
N LYS A 121 10.54 1.58 8.63
CA LYS A 121 11.38 2.78 8.69
C LYS A 121 12.14 2.97 7.37
N LEU A 122 12.84 1.92 6.92
CA LEU A 122 13.65 1.95 5.70
C LEU A 122 12.77 2.11 4.45
N LEU A 123 11.64 1.41 4.35
CA LEU A 123 10.69 1.58 3.25
C LEU A 123 10.23 3.03 3.13
N ASN A 124 9.81 3.64 4.24
CA ASN A 124 9.37 5.03 4.25
C ASN A 124 10.49 6.00 3.82
N GLN A 125 11.75 5.72 4.17
CA GLN A 125 12.88 6.51 3.70
C GLN A 125 13.10 6.35 2.19
N GLU A 126 13.05 5.12 1.66
CA GLU A 126 13.20 4.86 0.23
C GLU A 126 12.07 5.48 -0.60
N LEU A 127 10.82 5.38 -0.14
CA LEU A 127 9.68 6.02 -0.79
C LEU A 127 9.86 7.54 -0.85
N LYS A 128 10.33 8.18 0.25
CA LYS A 128 10.59 9.63 0.28
C LYS A 128 11.72 10.08 -0.64
N LYS A 129 12.72 9.23 -0.89
CA LYS A 129 13.82 9.52 -1.82
C LYS A 129 13.38 9.41 -3.28
N GLN A 130 12.54 8.43 -3.59
CA GLN A 130 12.22 8.07 -4.97
C GLN A 130 10.96 8.77 -5.49
N PHE A 131 10.02 9.15 -4.62
CA PHE A 131 8.71 9.68 -5.01
C PHE A 131 8.57 11.17 -4.68
N SER A 132 7.79 11.88 -5.51
CA SER A 132 7.40 13.27 -5.24
C SER A 132 6.41 13.35 -4.09
N SER A 133 6.23 14.55 -3.53
CA SER A 133 5.20 14.80 -2.52
C SER A 133 3.80 14.38 -2.98
N THR A 134 3.42 14.67 -4.22
CA THR A 134 2.12 14.27 -4.80
C THR A 134 1.95 12.75 -4.84
N HIS A 135 3.00 12.01 -5.24
CA HIS A 135 2.95 10.55 -5.23
C HIS A 135 2.84 9.99 -3.82
N LEU A 136 3.57 10.56 -2.85
CA LEU A 136 3.53 10.14 -1.46
C LEU A 136 2.13 10.35 -0.86
N LEU A 137 1.44 11.45 -1.19
CA LEU A 137 0.07 11.69 -0.72
C LEU A 137 -0.91 10.58 -1.11
N LEU A 138 -0.67 9.88 -2.23
CA LEU A 138 -1.53 8.79 -2.71
C LEU A 138 -1.27 7.45 -2.02
N ILE A 139 -0.03 7.16 -1.62
CA ILE A 139 0.37 5.82 -1.15
C ILE A 139 0.66 5.76 0.36
N GLN A 140 1.12 6.87 0.95
CA GLN A 140 1.54 6.93 2.34
C GLN A 140 0.43 6.54 3.34
N PRO A 141 -0.85 6.93 3.15
CA PRO A 141 -1.92 6.51 4.06
C PRO A 141 -2.04 4.99 4.16
N LEU A 142 -1.90 4.29 3.03
CA LEU A 142 -2.02 2.84 2.93
C LEU A 142 -0.82 2.11 3.56
N ILE A 143 0.39 2.61 3.29
CA ILE A 143 1.62 2.10 3.93
C ILE A 143 1.57 2.31 5.45
N THR A 144 1.06 3.47 5.90
CA THR A 144 0.90 3.78 7.32
C THR A 144 -0.14 2.87 7.97
N ALA A 145 -1.27 2.62 7.31
CA ALA A 145 -2.28 1.69 7.80
C ALA A 145 -1.72 0.26 7.96
N ALA A 146 -0.93 -0.21 6.99
CA ALA A 146 -0.23 -1.49 7.08
C ALA A 146 0.79 -1.51 8.22
N GLN A 147 1.60 -0.45 8.35
CA GLN A 147 2.59 -0.32 9.41
C GLN A 147 1.93 -0.37 10.79
N VAL A 148 0.85 0.37 11.00
CA VAL A 148 0.14 0.40 12.27
C VAL A 148 -0.40 -0.99 12.58
N THR A 149 -1.11 -1.62 11.65
CA THR A 149 -1.77 -2.93 11.86
C THR A 149 -0.80 -4.09 12.05
N LEU A 150 0.39 -4.02 11.46
CA LEU A 150 1.33 -5.14 11.43
C LEU A 150 2.48 -5.01 12.45
N ILE A 151 2.53 -3.89 13.18
CA ILE A 151 3.51 -3.64 14.25
C ILE A 151 2.84 -3.50 15.62
N TYR A 152 1.67 -2.85 15.67
CA TYR A 152 0.95 -2.52 16.90
C TYR A 152 -0.35 -3.30 17.00
#